data_AF-A0A8R1DZQ3-F1
#
_entry.id   AF-A0A8R1DZQ3-F1
#
_cell.length_a   1.000
_cell.length_b   1.000
_cell.length_c   1.000
_cell.angle_alpha   90.00
_cell.angle_beta   90.00
_cell.angle_gamma   90.00
#
_symmetry.space_group_name_H-M   'P 1'
#
loop_
_entity.id
_entity.type
_entity.pdbx_description
1 polymer ?
#
loop_
_entity_poly.entity_id
_entity_poly.type
_entity_poly.pdbx_seq_one_letter_code
_entity_poly.pdbx_strand_id
1 'polypeptide(L)'
;MHLKFAIFLFFLLSAASALSRHPKLLLISFDGFRYDLLDPGLVPNIHKWATLSTWFPSGLKSQYVTYTAPNHMSIATGLYEEEHGIVGNYFFDPEMRKMFDYFNSTHKEGVVNASQADFWYKADPIWLTNERWESSRRSASFYWPNGESPFPYIPHRPKIAKPWTVVGDLKSWMRDADDVIDAFTREKEPVNFVAWYVAEPDHTLHGNGFHNGELEKTLKRLDELFLYFIKKFDDYNLGSEVNIILTADHGHAEIKDEKHVMCVKDYVNGVGFEMGDHMIYPHSDEIGEQIYQNLSKAIKDNGFDVNIHWKQDIPERWHYKNSSRIGKIVFEPLIGSSISFSCTRNQMEA
;
A
#
# COMPACT_ATOMS: atom_id res chain seq x y z
N MET A 1 33.61 20.36 -36.84
CA MET A 1 33.20 19.14 -36.11
C MET A 1 33.65 19.18 -34.63
N HIS A 2 34.92 19.53 -34.35
CA HIS A 2 35.48 19.57 -33.00
C HIS A 2 34.84 20.55 -32.01
N LEU A 3 34.41 21.75 -32.46
CA LEU A 3 33.78 22.73 -31.57
C LEU A 3 32.37 22.30 -31.09
N LYS A 4 31.56 21.70 -31.97
CA LYS A 4 30.25 21.15 -31.60
C LYS A 4 30.37 19.96 -30.66
N PHE A 5 31.39 19.12 -30.85
CA PHE A 5 31.68 17.99 -29.98
C PHE A 5 32.17 18.45 -28.59
N ALA A 6 33.02 19.47 -28.52
CA ALA A 6 33.49 20.05 -27.26
C ALA A 6 32.37 20.74 -26.47
N ILE A 7 31.49 21.48 -27.16
CA ILE A 7 30.30 22.11 -26.54
C ILE A 7 29.37 21.02 -25.99
N PHE A 8 29.10 19.97 -26.78
CA PHE A 8 28.26 18.85 -26.34
C PHE A 8 28.86 18.11 -25.13
N LEU A 9 30.19 17.87 -25.12
CA LEU A 9 30.88 17.26 -23.98
C LEU A 9 30.83 18.14 -22.73
N PHE A 10 30.96 19.47 -22.89
CA PHE A 10 30.86 20.44 -21.80
C PHE A 10 29.45 20.47 -21.19
N PHE A 11 28.40 20.45 -22.03
CA PHE A 11 27.02 20.33 -21.55
C PHE A 11 26.78 19.01 -20.80
N LEU A 12 27.30 17.88 -21.30
CA LEU A 12 27.18 16.58 -20.61
C LEU A 12 27.93 16.54 -19.27
N LEU A 13 29.15 17.09 -19.19
CA LEU A 13 29.93 17.18 -17.95
C LEU A 13 29.28 18.11 -16.91
N SER A 14 28.69 19.23 -17.36
CA SER A 14 27.94 20.13 -16.48
C SER A 14 26.64 19.50 -15.95
N ALA A 15 25.93 18.71 -16.75
CA ALA A 15 24.74 17.98 -16.32
C ALA A 15 25.08 16.90 -15.28
N ALA A 16 26.20 16.17 -15.45
CA ALA A 16 26.67 15.19 -14.48
C ALA A 16 27.11 15.82 -13.14
N SER A 17 27.61 17.07 -13.18
CA SER A 17 28.01 17.85 -12.00
C SER A 17 26.84 18.53 -11.28
N ALA A 18 25.68 18.66 -11.95
CA ALA A 18 24.45 19.26 -11.42
C ALA A 18 23.56 18.27 -10.66
N LEU A 19 23.82 16.97 -10.78
CA LEU A 19 23.16 15.96 -9.95
C LEU A 19 23.71 16.06 -8.52
N SER A 20 22.86 16.50 -7.58
CA SER A 20 23.18 16.46 -6.15
C SER A 20 23.67 15.06 -5.75
N ARG A 21 24.72 14.99 -4.94
CA ARG A 21 25.17 13.72 -4.32
C ARG A 21 24.13 13.14 -3.36
N HIS A 22 23.25 14.00 -2.85
CA HIS A 22 22.11 13.63 -2.00
C HIS A 22 20.83 14.13 -2.67
N PRO A 23 20.36 13.48 -3.75
CA PRO A 23 19.05 13.81 -4.30
C PRO A 23 18.03 13.64 -3.17
N LYS A 24 17.23 14.70 -2.95
CA LYS A 24 16.16 14.67 -1.97
C LYS A 24 14.90 14.14 -2.65
N LEU A 25 14.23 13.20 -2.00
CA LEU A 25 12.99 12.60 -2.48
C LEU A 25 11.97 12.53 -1.34
N LEU A 26 10.78 13.04 -1.60
CA LEU A 26 9.60 12.77 -0.81
C LEU A 26 8.67 11.85 -1.61
N LEU A 27 8.33 10.72 -1.01
CA LEU A 27 7.32 9.79 -1.50
C LEU A 27 6.08 9.89 -0.61
N ILE A 28 4.98 10.35 -1.18
CA ILE A 28 3.68 10.51 -0.51
C ILE A 28 2.75 9.42 -1.02
N SER A 29 2.09 8.71 -0.12
CA SER A 29 0.99 7.79 -0.43
C SER A 29 -0.31 8.27 0.20
N PHE A 30 -1.33 8.52 -0.63
CA PHE A 30 -2.72 8.69 -0.18
C PHE A 30 -3.43 7.37 -0.43
N ASP A 31 -3.74 6.65 0.66
CA ASP A 31 -4.31 5.30 0.62
C ASP A 31 -5.64 5.28 -0.14
N GLY A 32 -5.81 4.35 -1.07
CA GLY A 32 -7.04 4.21 -1.83
C GLY A 32 -7.34 5.36 -2.81
N PHE A 33 -6.39 6.29 -3.05
CA PHE A 33 -6.56 7.42 -3.97
C PHE A 33 -6.53 6.96 -5.44
N ARG A 34 -7.67 6.40 -5.90
CA ARG A 34 -7.87 5.90 -7.27
C ARG A 34 -7.63 7.01 -8.30
N TYR A 35 -7.10 6.63 -9.47
CA TYR A 35 -6.64 7.56 -10.50
C TYR A 35 -7.68 8.60 -10.96
N ASP A 36 -8.96 8.26 -10.94
CA ASP A 36 -10.07 9.13 -11.35
C ASP A 36 -10.53 10.09 -10.25
N LEU A 37 -10.02 9.95 -9.03
CA LEU A 37 -10.18 10.96 -7.97
C LEU A 37 -9.27 12.18 -8.20
N LEU A 38 -8.25 12.05 -9.08
CA LEU A 38 -7.45 13.17 -9.56
C LEU A 38 -8.23 13.99 -10.60
N ASP A 39 -9.31 14.61 -10.16
CA ASP A 39 -10.23 15.41 -10.96
C ASP A 39 -10.18 16.89 -10.56
N PRO A 40 -10.18 17.85 -11.51
CA PRO A 40 -10.11 19.28 -11.20
C PRO A 40 -11.31 19.81 -10.39
N GLY A 41 -12.45 19.12 -10.38
CA GLY A 41 -13.61 19.44 -9.56
C GLY A 41 -13.53 18.89 -8.13
N LEU A 42 -12.74 17.84 -7.91
CA LEU A 42 -12.57 17.20 -6.59
C LEU A 42 -11.33 17.72 -5.85
N VAL A 43 -10.19 17.81 -6.55
CA VAL A 43 -8.86 18.14 -5.99
C VAL A 43 -8.11 19.15 -6.88
N PRO A 44 -8.63 20.38 -7.01
CA PRO A 44 -8.11 21.36 -7.97
C PRO A 44 -6.61 21.71 -7.78
N ASN A 45 -6.11 21.72 -6.54
CA ASN A 45 -4.70 22.05 -6.27
C ASN A 45 -3.77 20.88 -6.64
N ILE A 46 -4.12 19.65 -6.25
CA ILE A 46 -3.36 18.44 -6.60
C ILE A 46 -3.38 18.25 -8.12
N HIS A 47 -4.54 18.37 -8.75
CA HIS A 47 -4.69 18.25 -10.21
C HIS A 47 -3.83 19.30 -10.93
N LYS A 48 -3.89 20.57 -10.51
CA LYS A 48 -3.05 21.63 -11.11
C LYS A 48 -1.56 21.30 -10.98
N TRP A 49 -1.10 20.86 -9.80
CA TRP A 49 0.28 20.46 -9.60
C TRP A 49 0.70 19.29 -10.51
N ALA A 50 -0.17 18.28 -10.64
CA ALA A 50 0.07 17.12 -11.50
C ALA A 50 0.20 17.52 -12.98
N THR A 51 -0.68 18.41 -13.49
CA THR A 51 -0.64 18.86 -14.90
C THR A 51 0.58 19.70 -15.26
N LEU A 52 1.24 20.31 -14.27
CA LEU A 52 2.51 21.03 -14.43
C LEU A 52 3.73 20.11 -14.26
N SER A 53 3.50 18.84 -13.95
CA SER A 53 4.48 17.81 -13.62
C SER A 53 4.35 16.61 -14.55
N THR A 54 5.18 15.58 -14.34
CA THR A 54 4.98 14.27 -14.97
C THR A 54 3.92 13.51 -14.19
N TRP A 55 2.88 13.02 -14.86
CA TRP A 55 1.81 12.24 -14.24
C TRP A 55 1.26 11.17 -15.20
N PHE A 56 0.47 10.24 -14.66
CA PHE A 56 -0.12 9.12 -15.39
C PHE A 56 -1.65 9.27 -15.42
N PRO A 57 -2.26 9.83 -16.50
CA PRO A 57 -3.70 10.11 -16.54
C PRO A 57 -4.58 8.86 -16.45
N SER A 58 -4.07 7.71 -16.89
CA SER A 58 -4.76 6.41 -16.79
C SER A 58 -4.44 5.66 -15.48
N GLY A 59 -3.77 6.33 -14.54
CA GLY A 59 -3.36 5.73 -13.27
C GLY A 59 -2.14 4.82 -13.37
N LEU A 60 -1.82 4.24 -12.21
CA LEU A 60 -0.83 3.18 -12.04
C LEU A 60 -1.56 1.87 -11.77
N LYS A 61 -0.91 0.76 -12.15
CA LYS A 61 -1.45 -0.57 -11.88
C LYS A 61 -0.82 -1.12 -10.61
N SER A 62 -1.65 -1.28 -9.58
CA SER A 62 -1.32 -2.00 -8.35
C SER A 62 -0.97 -3.46 -8.62
N GLN A 63 -0.26 -4.06 -7.68
CA GLN A 63 -0.05 -5.49 -7.66
C GLN A 63 -1.32 -6.24 -7.22
N TYR A 64 -1.36 -7.55 -7.47
CA TYR A 64 -2.42 -8.42 -6.97
C TYR A 64 -1.86 -9.17 -5.77
N VAL A 65 -2.43 -9.07 -4.57
CA VAL A 65 -3.74 -8.50 -4.20
C VAL A 65 -3.68 -6.99 -3.91
N THR A 66 -4.75 -6.27 -4.25
CA THR A 66 -4.85 -4.81 -4.08
C THR A 66 -5.17 -4.41 -2.64
N TYR A 67 -4.27 -4.73 -1.70
CA TYR A 67 -4.32 -4.34 -0.28
C TYR A 67 -3.15 -3.44 0.12
N THR A 68 -3.33 -2.70 1.22
CA THR A 68 -2.40 -1.72 1.74
C THR A 68 -0.99 -2.25 2.03
N ALA A 69 -0.86 -3.25 2.93
CA ALA A 69 0.44 -3.77 3.35
C ALA A 69 1.26 -4.37 2.19
N PRO A 70 0.70 -5.23 1.30
CA PRO A 70 1.45 -5.75 0.17
C PRO A 70 1.87 -4.65 -0.82
N ASN A 71 0.95 -3.79 -1.28
CA ASN A 71 1.27 -2.81 -2.31
C ASN A 71 2.27 -1.74 -1.82
N HIS A 72 2.15 -1.28 -0.57
CA HIS A 72 3.14 -0.37 0.01
C HIS A 72 4.53 -1.02 0.15
N MET A 73 4.59 -2.34 0.35
CA MET A 73 5.86 -3.08 0.33
C MET A 73 6.40 -3.21 -1.10
N SER A 74 5.55 -3.47 -2.10
CA SER A 74 5.96 -3.49 -3.50
C SER A 74 6.49 -2.12 -3.95
N ILE A 75 5.85 -1.02 -3.56
CA ILE A 75 6.35 0.34 -3.81
C ILE A 75 7.71 0.57 -3.15
N ALA A 76 7.87 0.12 -1.90
CA ALA A 76 9.12 0.32 -1.16
C ALA A 76 10.28 -0.54 -1.65
N THR A 77 10.02 -1.72 -2.23
CA THR A 77 11.06 -2.72 -2.55
C THR A 77 11.26 -2.95 -4.05
N GLY A 78 10.26 -2.64 -4.88
CA GLY A 78 10.24 -2.92 -6.31
C GLY A 78 9.98 -4.40 -6.65
N LEU A 79 9.50 -5.21 -5.69
CA LEU A 79 9.26 -6.65 -5.84
C LEU A 79 7.78 -6.99 -5.82
N TYR A 80 7.42 -8.19 -6.31
CA TYR A 80 6.07 -8.75 -6.18
C TYR A 80 5.81 -9.30 -4.78
N GLU A 81 4.54 -9.48 -4.43
CA GLU A 81 4.11 -9.99 -3.13
C GLU A 81 4.72 -11.36 -2.79
N GLU A 82 4.82 -12.22 -3.79
CA GLU A 82 5.42 -13.55 -3.63
C GLU A 82 6.92 -13.50 -3.30
N GLU A 83 7.60 -12.40 -3.65
CA GLU A 83 9.03 -12.20 -3.43
C GLU A 83 9.33 -11.46 -2.13
N HIS A 84 8.70 -10.30 -1.88
CA HIS A 84 8.93 -9.56 -0.63
C HIS A 84 8.25 -10.20 0.58
N GLY A 85 7.30 -11.12 0.35
CA GLY A 85 6.75 -12.02 1.36
C GLY A 85 5.58 -11.47 2.18
N ILE A 86 5.09 -10.26 1.88
CA ILE A 86 3.86 -9.70 2.46
C ILE A 86 2.77 -9.90 1.42
N VAL A 87 1.86 -10.83 1.65
CA VAL A 87 0.90 -11.29 0.62
C VAL A 87 -0.53 -10.82 0.89
N GLY A 88 -0.78 -10.20 2.03
CA GLY A 88 -2.07 -9.63 2.41
C GLY A 88 -1.91 -8.76 3.64
N ASN A 89 -2.99 -8.12 4.10
CA ASN A 89 -2.98 -7.43 5.39
C ASN A 89 -3.09 -8.43 6.56
N TYR A 90 -3.74 -9.57 6.30
CA TYR A 90 -3.93 -10.69 7.20
C TYR A 90 -3.66 -12.02 6.46
N PHE A 91 -2.68 -12.80 6.89
CA PHE A 91 -2.36 -14.07 6.24
C PHE A 91 -1.66 -15.07 7.19
N PHE A 92 -1.67 -16.35 6.82
CA PHE A 92 -1.00 -17.41 7.57
C PHE A 92 0.32 -17.80 6.90
N ASP A 93 1.36 -18.00 7.70
CA ASP A 93 2.61 -18.62 7.27
C ASP A 93 2.63 -20.10 7.73
N PRO A 94 2.51 -21.07 6.80
CA PRO A 94 2.48 -22.49 7.14
C PRO A 94 3.78 -23.02 7.73
N GLU A 95 4.92 -22.44 7.37
CA GLU A 95 6.23 -22.89 7.85
C GLU A 95 6.42 -22.47 9.31
N MET A 96 6.06 -21.24 9.63
CA MET A 96 6.20 -20.69 10.97
C MET A 96 5.01 -20.97 11.88
N ARG A 97 3.89 -21.39 11.30
CA ARG A 97 2.59 -21.56 11.97
C ARG A 97 2.15 -20.30 12.71
N LYS A 98 2.26 -19.15 12.06
CA LYS A 98 1.92 -17.84 12.63
C LYS A 98 1.00 -17.06 11.69
N MET A 99 0.15 -16.22 12.29
CA MET A 99 -0.63 -15.23 11.56
C MET A 99 0.15 -13.91 11.50
N PHE A 100 0.16 -13.31 10.33
CA PHE A 100 0.39 -11.89 10.13
C PHE A 100 -0.97 -11.20 10.19
N ASP A 101 -1.10 -10.13 10.96
CA ASP A 101 -2.32 -9.35 11.17
C ASP A 101 -1.94 -7.88 11.39
N TYR A 102 -1.73 -7.17 10.28
CA TYR A 102 -1.17 -5.83 10.28
C TYR A 102 -2.07 -4.80 10.99
N PHE A 103 -3.38 -4.91 10.80
CA PHE A 103 -4.38 -3.97 11.33
C PHE A 103 -5.11 -4.47 12.58
N ASN A 104 -4.67 -5.59 13.18
CA ASN A 104 -5.37 -6.23 14.30
C ASN A 104 -6.84 -6.54 14.00
N SER A 105 -7.10 -7.08 12.82
CA SER A 105 -8.42 -7.55 12.38
C SER A 105 -9.00 -8.62 13.32
N THR A 106 -8.13 -9.36 14.03
CA THR A 106 -8.54 -10.39 15.00
C THR A 106 -8.83 -9.86 16.39
N HIS A 107 -8.61 -8.57 16.66
CA HIS A 107 -8.76 -7.92 17.97
C HIS A 107 -7.96 -8.59 19.11
N LYS A 108 -6.82 -9.20 18.77
CA LYS A 108 -5.95 -9.88 19.72
C LYS A 108 -4.82 -8.95 20.14
N GLU A 109 -4.55 -8.88 21.44
CA GLU A 109 -3.45 -8.08 21.95
C GLU A 109 -2.10 -8.57 21.41
N GLY A 110 -1.24 -7.64 21.00
CA GLY A 110 0.13 -7.93 20.56
C GLY A 110 0.29 -8.45 19.13
N VAL A 111 -0.78 -8.70 18.37
CA VAL A 111 -0.67 -9.23 16.99
C VAL A 111 0.00 -8.27 16.02
N VAL A 112 -0.18 -6.96 16.20
CA VAL A 112 0.52 -5.94 15.38
C VAL A 112 2.02 -6.02 15.64
N ASN A 113 2.43 -6.06 16.91
CA ASN A 113 3.85 -6.21 17.28
C ASN A 113 4.43 -7.54 16.74
N ALA A 114 3.66 -8.62 16.78
CA ALA A 114 4.07 -9.90 16.20
C ALA A 114 4.24 -9.81 14.67
N SER A 115 3.41 -9.00 14.00
CA SER A 115 3.47 -8.75 12.56
C SER A 115 4.63 -7.83 12.15
N GLN A 116 5.24 -7.12 13.11
CA GLN A 116 6.47 -6.35 12.91
C GLN A 116 7.75 -7.18 13.09
N ALA A 117 7.67 -8.49 13.33
CA ALA A 117 8.90 -9.29 13.47
C ALA A 117 9.69 -9.37 12.14
N ASP A 118 11.01 -9.36 12.24
CA ASP A 118 11.94 -9.30 11.09
C ASP A 118 11.74 -10.42 10.06
N PHE A 119 11.41 -11.63 10.51
CA PHE A 119 11.17 -12.81 9.67
C PHE A 119 10.01 -12.67 8.68
N TRP A 120 9.11 -11.69 8.88
CA TRP A 120 8.06 -11.40 7.90
C TRP A 120 8.61 -10.75 6.64
N TYR A 121 9.75 -10.04 6.73
CA TYR A 121 10.26 -9.21 5.66
C TYR A 121 11.42 -9.89 4.93
N LYS A 122 11.20 -10.21 3.65
CA LYS A 122 12.21 -10.90 2.81
C LYS A 122 13.00 -9.97 1.91
N ALA A 123 12.69 -8.67 1.93
CA ALA A 123 13.26 -7.68 1.03
C ALA A 123 13.56 -6.36 1.74
N ASP A 124 14.53 -5.63 1.19
CA ASP A 124 14.97 -4.35 1.73
C ASP A 124 14.19 -3.19 1.11
N PRO A 125 13.55 -2.34 1.94
CA PRO A 125 12.85 -1.17 1.45
C PRO A 125 13.82 -0.03 1.12
N ILE A 126 13.37 0.87 0.25
CA ILE A 126 14.16 1.96 -0.32
C ILE A 126 14.78 2.88 0.76
N TRP A 127 14.13 3.09 1.91
CA TRP A 127 14.67 3.91 2.97
C TRP A 127 15.93 3.31 3.61
N LEU A 128 16.01 1.99 3.75
CA LEU A 128 17.22 1.32 4.28
C LEU A 128 18.30 1.20 3.22
N THR A 129 17.91 0.93 1.98
CA THR A 129 18.82 0.94 0.83
C THR A 129 19.46 2.31 0.63
N ASN A 130 18.69 3.40 0.82
CA ASN A 130 19.21 4.77 0.80
C ASN A 130 20.28 4.99 1.87
N GLU A 131 20.05 4.58 3.12
CA GLU A 131 21.01 4.79 4.22
C GLU A 131 22.26 3.92 4.12
N ARG A 132 22.15 2.72 3.52
CA ARG A 132 23.33 1.87 3.26
C ARG A 132 24.22 2.41 2.15
N TRP A 133 23.65 3.17 1.21
CA TRP A 133 24.40 3.65 0.05
C TRP A 133 25.59 4.53 0.45
N GLU A 134 25.40 5.42 1.43
CA GLU A 134 26.45 6.29 1.94
C GLU A 134 26.16 6.73 3.38
N SER A 135 27.20 6.84 4.21
CA SER A 135 27.07 7.15 5.64
C SER A 135 26.49 8.54 5.96
N SER A 136 26.34 9.42 4.97
CA SER A 136 25.68 10.73 5.08
C SER A 136 24.21 10.73 4.66
N ARG A 137 23.72 9.65 4.04
CA ARG A 137 22.30 9.51 3.65
C ARG A 137 21.45 9.11 4.84
N ARG A 138 20.28 9.73 4.96
CA ARG A 138 19.34 9.52 6.05
C ARG A 138 17.93 9.48 5.48
N SER A 139 17.10 8.62 6.05
CA SER A 139 15.72 8.41 5.65
C SER A 139 14.77 8.66 6.80
N ALA A 140 13.57 9.11 6.46
CA ALA A 140 12.43 9.10 7.37
C ALA A 140 11.29 8.25 6.80
N SER A 141 10.59 7.54 7.69
CA SER A 141 9.32 6.90 7.39
C SER A 141 8.26 7.42 8.33
N PHE A 142 7.24 8.09 7.78
CA PHE A 142 6.12 8.66 8.50
C PHE A 142 4.88 7.84 8.17
N TYR A 143 4.51 6.95 9.08
CA TYR A 143 3.33 6.09 8.99
C TYR A 143 3.29 5.13 7.81
N TRP A 144 4.35 5.09 6.98
CA TRP A 144 4.40 4.18 5.84
C TRP A 144 4.20 2.74 6.31
N PRO A 145 3.34 1.93 5.66
CA PRO A 145 3.11 0.59 6.13
C PRO A 145 4.39 -0.24 6.26
N ASN A 146 4.63 -0.79 7.46
CA ASN A 146 5.86 -1.48 7.87
C ASN A 146 7.12 -0.60 7.90
N GLY A 147 6.99 0.71 7.86
CA GLY A 147 8.12 1.65 7.77
C GLY A 147 8.96 1.74 9.04
N GLU A 148 8.37 1.39 10.19
CA GLU A 148 9.00 1.27 11.49
C GLU A 148 9.49 -0.15 11.81
N SER A 149 9.21 -1.12 10.93
CA SER A 149 9.54 -2.52 11.17
C SER A 149 11.06 -2.74 11.17
N PRO A 150 11.58 -3.64 12.03
CA PRO A 150 12.97 -4.07 12.04
C PRO A 150 13.26 -5.01 10.87
N PHE A 151 13.68 -4.49 9.72
CA PHE A 151 14.09 -5.34 8.60
C PHE A 151 15.39 -6.09 8.91
N PRO A 152 15.65 -7.26 8.28
CA PRO A 152 16.76 -8.13 8.66
C PRO A 152 18.17 -7.51 8.52
N TYR A 153 18.38 -6.58 7.59
CA TYR A 153 19.71 -6.03 7.29
C TYR A 153 19.93 -4.66 7.93
N ILE A 154 21.13 -4.41 8.47
CA ILE A 154 21.50 -3.12 9.09
C ILE A 154 21.54 -2.00 8.03
N PRO A 155 21.07 -0.78 8.33
CA PRO A 155 20.31 -0.42 9.53
C PRO A 155 18.93 -1.09 9.51
N HIS A 156 18.47 -1.61 10.65
CA HIS A 156 17.20 -2.35 10.71
C HIS A 156 15.96 -1.44 10.56
N ARG A 157 16.11 -0.13 10.80
CA ARG A 157 15.06 0.89 10.76
C ARG A 157 15.62 2.17 10.15
N PRO A 158 14.79 3.01 9.51
CA PRO A 158 15.23 4.32 9.05
C PRO A 158 15.64 5.19 10.24
N LYS A 159 16.46 6.21 9.98
CA LYS A 159 16.92 7.17 11.00
C LYS A 159 15.76 7.77 11.79
N ILE A 160 14.67 8.08 11.10
CA ILE A 160 13.45 8.60 11.70
C ILE A 160 12.30 7.68 11.32
N ALA A 161 11.58 7.16 12.32
CA ALA A 161 10.35 6.41 12.12
C ALA A 161 9.26 7.03 13.00
N LYS A 162 8.14 7.41 12.39
CA LYS A 162 6.89 7.70 13.11
C LYS A 162 5.93 6.52 12.88
N PRO A 163 5.71 5.66 13.89
CA PRO A 163 4.79 4.55 13.75
C PRO A 163 3.36 5.05 13.63
N TRP A 164 2.52 4.31 12.91
CA TRP A 164 1.10 4.60 12.84
C TRP A 164 0.45 4.48 14.23
N THR A 165 -0.48 5.39 14.53
CA THR A 165 -1.19 5.38 15.82
C THR A 165 -2.70 5.37 15.63
N VAL A 166 -3.23 6.35 14.91
CA VAL A 166 -4.65 6.51 14.59
C VAL A 166 -4.82 7.23 13.25
N VAL A 167 -6.02 7.15 12.67
CA VAL A 167 -6.39 7.97 11.51
C VAL A 167 -6.38 9.44 11.92
N GLY A 168 -5.58 10.24 11.20
CA GLY A 168 -5.44 11.67 11.43
C GLY A 168 -6.58 12.50 10.83
N ASP A 169 -6.57 13.79 11.15
CA ASP A 169 -7.37 14.83 10.50
C ASP A 169 -6.46 15.85 9.79
N LEU A 170 -7.07 16.83 9.12
CA LEU A 170 -6.35 17.90 8.43
C LEU A 170 -5.31 18.60 9.31
N LYS A 171 -5.63 18.81 10.60
CA LYS A 171 -4.72 19.48 11.54
C LYS A 171 -3.53 18.61 11.92
N SER A 172 -3.71 17.31 12.12
CA SER A 172 -2.57 16.39 12.29
C SER A 172 -1.75 16.30 11.02
N TRP A 173 -2.37 16.17 9.85
CA TRP A 173 -1.63 16.05 8.60
C TRP A 173 -0.81 17.30 8.28
N MET A 174 -1.33 18.50 8.58
CA MET A 174 -0.55 19.74 8.46
C MET A 174 0.64 19.80 9.42
N ARG A 175 0.53 19.21 10.62
CA ARG A 175 1.69 19.06 11.53
C ARG A 175 2.69 18.05 10.98
N ASP A 176 2.22 16.97 10.36
CA ASP A 176 3.11 16.02 9.71
C ASP A 176 3.83 16.62 8.51
N ALA A 177 3.15 17.46 7.72
CA ALA A 177 3.77 18.26 6.67
C ALA A 177 4.89 19.16 7.23
N ASP A 178 4.66 19.81 8.38
CA ASP A 178 5.69 20.62 9.05
C ASP A 178 6.90 19.76 9.48
N ASP A 179 6.64 18.58 10.03
CA ASP A 179 7.69 17.64 10.44
C ASP A 179 8.46 17.07 9.24
N VAL A 180 7.83 16.94 8.06
CA VAL A 180 8.51 16.57 6.81
C VAL A 180 9.46 17.68 6.37
N ILE A 181 9.03 18.94 6.40
CA ILE A 181 9.89 20.10 6.12
C ILE A 181 11.10 20.08 7.06
N ASP A 182 10.85 19.97 8.37
CA ASP A 182 11.91 19.93 9.38
C ASP A 182 12.89 18.76 9.17
N ALA A 183 12.41 17.58 8.76
CA ALA A 183 13.27 16.44 8.45
C ALA A 183 14.28 16.77 7.34
N PHE A 184 13.86 17.51 6.30
CA PHE A 184 14.74 17.92 5.20
C PHE A 184 15.68 19.09 5.55
N THR A 185 15.26 20.00 6.43
CA THR A 185 15.97 21.28 6.66
C THR A 185 16.77 21.34 7.96
N ARG A 186 16.60 20.37 8.87
CA ARG A 186 17.31 20.36 10.16
C ARG A 186 18.84 20.42 10.00
N GLU A 187 19.50 21.11 10.91
CA GLU A 187 20.95 21.31 10.88
C GLU A 187 21.73 20.00 11.08
N LYS A 188 21.21 19.11 11.94
CA LYS A 188 21.88 17.86 12.30
C LYS A 188 21.19 16.67 11.64
N GLU A 189 21.96 15.95 10.82
CA GLU A 189 21.51 14.75 10.11
C GLU A 189 20.20 14.98 9.32
N PRO A 190 20.14 15.97 8.41
CA PRO A 190 18.99 16.14 7.53
C PRO A 190 18.78 14.89 6.68
N VAL A 191 17.52 14.56 6.42
CA VAL A 191 17.17 13.44 5.55
C VAL A 191 17.25 13.82 4.09
N ASN A 192 17.54 12.84 3.24
CA ASN A 192 17.43 12.98 1.80
C ASN A 192 16.33 12.07 1.22
N PHE A 193 15.65 11.29 2.06
CA PHE A 193 14.50 10.50 1.67
C PHE A 193 13.43 10.56 2.76
N VAL A 194 12.18 10.80 2.37
CA VAL A 194 11.02 10.68 3.25
C VAL A 194 9.96 9.85 2.55
N ALA A 195 9.43 8.83 3.23
CA ALA A 195 8.20 8.17 2.86
C ALA A 195 7.09 8.61 3.82
N TRP A 196 5.98 9.16 3.32
CA TRP A 196 4.88 9.68 4.12
C TRP A 196 3.55 9.11 3.64
N TYR A 197 2.81 8.52 4.57
CA TYR A 197 1.52 7.89 4.32
C TYR A 197 0.38 8.67 4.99
N VAL A 198 -0.75 8.76 4.28
CA VAL A 198 -2.03 9.28 4.77
C VAL A 198 -3.10 8.23 4.46
N ALA A 199 -3.84 7.79 5.48
CA ALA A 199 -4.85 6.72 5.39
C ALA A 199 -6.16 7.09 4.66
N GLU A 200 -6.19 8.25 4.01
CA GLU A 200 -7.37 8.78 3.32
C GLU A 200 -7.04 8.93 1.83
N PRO A 201 -8.02 8.74 0.93
CA PRO A 201 -9.45 8.57 1.18
C PRO A 201 -9.93 7.14 1.51
N ASP A 202 -9.03 6.16 1.59
CA ASP A 202 -9.35 4.75 1.89
C ASP A 202 -10.27 4.57 3.11
N HIS A 203 -9.89 5.14 4.24
CA HIS A 203 -10.67 5.01 5.47
C HIS A 203 -12.10 5.56 5.32
N THR A 204 -12.26 6.74 4.68
CA THR A 204 -13.60 7.28 4.35
C THR A 204 -14.36 6.33 3.44
N LEU A 205 -13.74 5.82 2.37
CA LEU A 205 -14.40 4.93 1.42
C LEU A 205 -14.88 3.63 2.07
N HIS A 206 -14.11 3.04 2.97
CA HIS A 206 -14.53 1.86 3.74
C HIS A 206 -15.75 2.13 4.63
N GLY A 207 -15.81 3.29 5.31
CA GLY A 207 -16.90 3.61 6.23
C GLY A 207 -18.16 4.16 5.55
N ASN A 208 -18.01 4.83 4.41
CA ASN A 208 -19.04 5.69 3.84
C ASN A 208 -19.43 5.35 2.39
N GLY A 209 -18.59 4.64 1.65
CA GLY A 209 -18.78 4.43 0.22
C GLY A 209 -18.73 5.73 -0.59
N PHE A 210 -19.38 5.74 -1.76
CA PHE A 210 -19.22 6.80 -2.76
C PHE A 210 -20.32 7.89 -2.74
N HIS A 211 -21.46 7.67 -2.09
CA HIS A 211 -22.70 8.41 -2.42
C HIS A 211 -23.20 9.40 -1.36
N ASN A 212 -22.55 9.51 -0.20
CA ASN A 212 -23.04 10.35 0.90
C ASN A 212 -22.32 11.70 1.07
N GLY A 213 -21.44 12.07 0.14
CA GLY A 213 -20.73 13.35 0.18
C GLY A 213 -19.51 13.38 1.12
N GLU A 214 -19.22 12.31 1.88
CA GLU A 214 -18.05 12.28 2.77
C GLU A 214 -16.76 12.14 1.98
N LEU A 215 -16.76 11.38 0.88
CA LEU A 215 -15.60 11.29 -0.01
C LEU A 215 -15.16 12.66 -0.51
N GLU A 216 -16.08 13.48 -1.02
CA GLU A 216 -15.80 14.82 -1.53
C GLU A 216 -15.27 15.76 -0.44
N LYS A 217 -15.79 15.65 0.79
CA LYS A 217 -15.26 16.41 1.94
C LYS A 217 -13.83 15.99 2.27
N THR A 218 -13.55 14.68 2.25
CA THR A 218 -12.21 14.14 2.52
C THR A 218 -11.24 14.55 1.42
N LEU A 219 -11.62 14.45 0.15
CA LEU A 219 -10.81 14.89 -1.00
C LEU A 219 -10.48 16.38 -0.92
N LYS A 220 -11.45 17.21 -0.55
CA LYS A 220 -11.21 18.64 -0.32
C LYS A 220 -10.17 18.88 0.77
N ARG A 221 -10.21 18.12 1.88
CA ARG A 221 -9.21 18.24 2.96
C ARG A 221 -7.83 17.79 2.49
N LEU A 222 -7.73 16.71 1.71
CA LEU A 222 -6.46 16.27 1.12
C LEU A 222 -5.89 17.32 0.14
N ASP A 223 -6.76 17.96 -0.65
CA ASP A 223 -6.37 19.04 -1.55
C ASP A 223 -5.88 20.30 -0.79
N GLU A 224 -6.56 20.66 0.31
CA GLU A 224 -6.15 21.73 1.22
C GLU A 224 -4.81 21.42 1.91
N LEU A 225 -4.60 20.17 2.35
CA LEU A 225 -3.34 19.68 2.89
C LEU A 225 -2.22 19.82 1.84
N PHE A 226 -2.46 19.38 0.62
CA PHE A 226 -1.45 19.41 -0.44
C PHE A 226 -1.06 20.84 -0.79
N LEU A 227 -2.04 21.76 -0.87
CA LEU A 227 -1.77 23.18 -1.08
C LEU A 227 -0.93 23.79 0.05
N TYR A 228 -1.27 23.47 1.31
CA TYR A 228 -0.50 23.92 2.47
C TYR A 228 0.96 23.43 2.38
N PHE A 229 1.13 22.15 2.10
CA PHE A 229 2.42 21.48 2.02
C PHE A 229 3.30 22.04 0.88
N ILE A 230 2.77 22.21 -0.34
CA ILE A 230 3.53 22.78 -1.47
C ILE A 230 3.97 24.23 -1.20
N LYS A 231 3.11 25.05 -0.59
CA LYS A 231 3.50 26.43 -0.20
C LYS A 231 4.66 26.42 0.78
N LYS A 232 4.67 25.50 1.75
CA LYS A 232 5.80 25.35 2.66
C LYS A 232 7.07 24.89 1.94
N PHE A 233 6.97 24.01 0.96
CA PHE A 233 8.12 23.65 0.14
C PHE A 233 8.74 24.87 -0.57
N ASP A 234 7.91 25.77 -1.08
CA ASP A 234 8.39 27.02 -1.68
C ASP A 234 9.01 27.97 -0.64
N ASP A 235 8.33 28.19 0.50
CA ASP A 235 8.80 29.09 1.57
C ASP A 235 10.17 28.68 2.14
N TYR A 236 10.49 27.39 2.12
CA TYR A 236 11.75 26.83 2.61
C TYR A 236 12.77 26.54 1.49
N ASN A 237 12.52 27.02 0.25
CA ASN A 237 13.35 26.77 -0.94
C ASN A 237 13.56 25.28 -1.29
N LEU A 238 12.66 24.41 -0.88
CA LEU A 238 12.70 22.97 -1.18
C LEU A 238 12.11 22.63 -2.54
N GLY A 239 11.26 23.50 -3.12
CA GLY A 239 10.59 23.26 -4.41
C GLY A 239 11.52 22.97 -5.59
N SER A 240 12.77 23.49 -5.56
CA SER A 240 13.80 23.18 -6.56
C SER A 240 14.81 22.11 -6.14
N GLU A 241 14.76 21.66 -4.88
CA GLU A 241 15.75 20.72 -4.33
C GLU A 241 15.20 19.30 -4.12
N VAL A 242 13.88 19.18 -3.92
CA VAL A 242 13.23 17.92 -3.56
C VAL A 242 12.35 17.43 -4.71
N ASN A 243 12.58 16.20 -5.13
CA ASN A 243 11.64 15.50 -6.00
C ASN A 243 10.47 15.01 -5.15
N ILE A 244 9.24 15.24 -5.62
CA ILE A 244 8.03 14.79 -4.93
C ILE A 244 7.33 13.77 -5.83
N ILE A 245 7.03 12.60 -5.26
CA ILE A 245 6.17 11.58 -5.86
C ILE A 245 4.93 11.50 -5.00
N LEU A 246 3.76 11.74 -5.59
CA LEU A 246 2.46 11.44 -4.98
C LEU A 246 1.89 10.20 -5.68
N THR A 247 1.52 9.19 -4.90
CA THR A 247 0.94 7.94 -5.40
C THR A 247 -0.17 7.44 -4.47
N ALA A 248 -0.80 6.34 -4.88
CA ALA A 248 -1.60 5.48 -4.04
C ALA A 248 -1.07 4.04 -4.17
N ASP A 249 -1.52 3.19 -3.26
CA ASP A 249 -1.29 1.76 -3.25
C ASP A 249 -2.35 0.98 -4.05
N HIS A 250 -3.62 1.37 -3.93
CA HIS A 250 -4.75 0.82 -4.68
C HIS A 250 -5.87 1.85 -4.89
N GLY A 251 -6.97 1.39 -5.50
CA GLY A 251 -8.22 2.14 -5.60
C GLY A 251 -9.33 1.48 -4.80
N HIS A 252 -10.57 1.88 -5.09
CA HIS A 252 -11.78 1.27 -4.54
C HIS A 252 -12.75 0.86 -5.63
N ALA A 253 -13.64 -0.09 -5.31
CA ALA A 253 -14.81 -0.42 -6.11
C ALA A 253 -16.03 -0.52 -5.18
N GLU A 254 -17.18 -0.08 -5.66
CA GLU A 254 -18.44 -0.20 -4.92
C GLU A 254 -18.91 -1.66 -4.91
N ILE A 255 -19.36 -2.13 -3.76
CA ILE A 255 -20.11 -3.39 -3.63
C ILE A 255 -21.57 -3.05 -3.92
N LYS A 256 -22.22 -3.77 -4.84
CA LYS A 256 -23.56 -3.45 -5.35
C LYS A 256 -24.61 -3.44 -4.24
N ASP A 257 -24.65 -4.50 -3.45
CA ASP A 257 -25.54 -4.69 -2.30
C ASP A 257 -25.08 -5.89 -1.45
N GLU A 258 -25.76 -6.15 -0.34
CA GLU A 258 -25.45 -7.23 0.59
C GLU A 258 -25.52 -8.62 -0.05
N LYS A 259 -26.33 -8.83 -1.09
CA LYS A 259 -26.50 -10.13 -1.75
C LYS A 259 -25.31 -10.49 -2.64
N HIS A 260 -24.50 -9.49 -3.00
CA HIS A 260 -23.26 -9.67 -3.75
C HIS A 260 -22.05 -9.94 -2.84
N VAL A 261 -22.29 -10.13 -1.53
CA VAL A 261 -21.26 -10.56 -0.59
C VAL A 261 -21.46 -12.04 -0.26
N MET A 262 -20.46 -12.87 -0.59
CA MET A 262 -20.48 -14.28 -0.25
C MET A 262 -19.93 -14.50 1.17
N CYS A 263 -20.78 -14.91 2.10
CA CYS A 263 -20.38 -15.36 3.44
C CYS A 263 -19.73 -16.74 3.36
N VAL A 264 -18.40 -16.81 3.40
CA VAL A 264 -17.63 -18.04 3.15
C VAL A 264 -17.93 -19.13 4.18
N LYS A 265 -18.18 -18.74 5.44
CA LYS A 265 -18.49 -19.66 6.55
C LYS A 265 -19.76 -20.50 6.32
N ASP A 266 -20.69 -20.02 5.50
CA ASP A 266 -21.92 -20.79 5.22
C ASP A 266 -21.63 -22.05 4.39
N TYR A 267 -20.50 -22.09 3.67
CA TYR A 267 -20.13 -23.16 2.74
C TYR A 267 -18.88 -23.93 3.16
N VAL A 268 -18.10 -23.37 4.09
CA VAL A 268 -16.89 -23.97 4.62
C VAL A 268 -17.04 -24.10 6.12
N ASN A 269 -17.37 -25.32 6.55
CA ASN A 269 -17.58 -25.67 7.95
C ASN A 269 -16.61 -26.79 8.34
N GLY A 270 -15.94 -26.64 9.48
CA GLY A 270 -15.10 -27.69 10.04
C GLY A 270 -13.80 -27.16 10.65
N VAL A 271 -12.95 -28.11 11.03
CA VAL A 271 -11.57 -27.90 11.47
C VAL A 271 -10.63 -28.37 10.37
N GLY A 272 -9.36 -27.93 10.41
CA GLY A 272 -8.35 -28.42 9.48
C GLY A 272 -7.97 -27.45 8.37
N PHE A 273 -8.21 -26.16 8.57
CA PHE A 273 -7.71 -25.10 7.71
C PHE A 273 -7.52 -23.80 8.50
N GLU A 274 -6.68 -22.91 8.00
CA GLU A 274 -6.59 -21.51 8.43
C GLU A 274 -7.17 -20.59 7.35
N MET A 275 -7.52 -19.36 7.71
CA MET A 275 -8.05 -18.33 6.80
C MET A 275 -7.16 -17.09 6.82
N GLY A 276 -7.01 -16.45 5.67
CA GLY A 276 -6.40 -15.13 5.51
C GLY A 276 -7.22 -14.28 4.54
N ASP A 277 -6.74 -13.07 4.25
CA ASP A 277 -7.40 -12.19 3.29
C ASP A 277 -7.54 -12.87 1.93
N HIS A 278 -8.79 -13.12 1.54
CA HIS A 278 -9.15 -13.84 0.31
C HIS A 278 -8.42 -15.19 0.11
N MET A 279 -8.02 -15.85 1.20
CA MET A 279 -7.20 -17.06 1.15
C MET A 279 -7.66 -18.10 2.16
N ILE A 280 -7.64 -19.39 1.75
CA ILE A 280 -7.80 -20.53 2.66
C ILE A 280 -6.54 -21.41 2.60
N TYR A 281 -6.13 -21.91 3.76
CA TYR A 281 -4.96 -22.75 3.98
C TYR A 281 -5.37 -24.12 4.54
N PRO A 282 -5.78 -25.08 3.69
CA PRO A 282 -6.11 -26.43 4.13
C PRO A 282 -4.91 -27.15 4.74
N HIS A 283 -5.13 -27.96 5.78
CA HIS A 283 -4.08 -28.78 6.41
C HIS A 283 -3.73 -30.04 5.59
N SER A 284 -4.57 -30.42 4.63
CA SER A 284 -4.31 -31.51 3.68
C SER A 284 -4.97 -31.23 2.33
N ASP A 285 -4.54 -31.98 1.31
CA ASP A 285 -5.04 -31.85 -0.05
C ASP A 285 -6.50 -32.30 -0.16
N GLU A 286 -6.87 -33.36 0.58
CA GLU A 286 -8.24 -33.87 0.62
C GLU A 286 -9.21 -32.83 1.22
N ILE A 287 -8.80 -32.16 2.30
CA ILE A 287 -9.60 -31.06 2.88
C ILE A 287 -9.70 -29.92 1.87
N GLY A 288 -8.60 -29.57 1.21
CA GLY A 288 -8.58 -28.53 0.19
C GLY A 288 -9.54 -28.82 -0.95
N GLU A 289 -9.50 -30.03 -1.53
CA GLU A 289 -10.38 -30.44 -2.63
C GLU A 289 -11.85 -30.38 -2.21
N GLN A 290 -12.18 -30.86 -1.00
CA GLN A 290 -13.54 -30.78 -0.48
C GLN A 290 -14.03 -29.33 -0.35
N ILE A 291 -13.21 -28.45 0.23
CA ILE A 291 -13.52 -27.02 0.36
C ILE A 291 -13.72 -26.40 -1.01
N TYR A 292 -12.81 -26.66 -1.95
CA TYR A 292 -12.87 -26.11 -3.31
C TYR A 292 -14.14 -26.53 -4.06
N GLN A 293 -14.52 -27.81 -3.95
CA GLN A 293 -15.76 -28.34 -4.54
C GLN A 293 -17.01 -27.70 -3.92
N ASN A 294 -17.05 -27.57 -2.59
CA ASN A 294 -18.17 -26.95 -1.89
C ASN A 294 -18.33 -25.48 -2.28
N LEU A 295 -17.23 -24.72 -2.31
CA LEU A 295 -17.22 -23.31 -2.74
C LEU A 295 -17.64 -23.17 -4.20
N SER A 296 -17.09 -23.99 -5.09
CA SER A 296 -17.46 -23.98 -6.52
C SER A 296 -18.95 -24.23 -6.72
N LYS A 297 -19.52 -25.20 -5.99
CA LYS A 297 -20.94 -25.49 -6.01
C LYS A 297 -21.75 -24.33 -5.46
N ALA A 298 -21.34 -23.73 -4.35
CA ALA A 298 -22.02 -22.60 -3.73
C ALA A 298 -22.07 -21.37 -4.65
N ILE A 299 -20.95 -21.05 -5.30
CA ILE A 299 -20.84 -19.95 -6.28
C ILE A 299 -21.83 -20.17 -7.42
N LYS A 300 -21.87 -21.38 -7.99
CA LYS A 300 -22.78 -21.71 -9.08
C LYS A 300 -24.25 -21.72 -8.67
N ASP A 301 -24.59 -22.38 -7.57
CA ASP A 301 -25.97 -22.60 -7.15
C ASP A 301 -26.63 -21.31 -6.63
N ASN A 302 -25.85 -20.41 -6.03
CA ASN A 302 -26.35 -19.12 -5.51
C ASN A 302 -26.09 -17.94 -6.46
N GLY A 303 -25.35 -18.14 -7.56
CA GLY A 303 -25.05 -17.09 -8.53
C GLY A 303 -24.13 -16.00 -8.00
N PHE A 304 -23.12 -16.35 -7.20
CA PHE A 304 -22.13 -15.38 -6.73
C PHE A 304 -21.17 -14.98 -7.86
N ASP A 305 -20.95 -13.68 -7.99
CA ASP A 305 -19.96 -13.08 -8.90
C ASP A 305 -18.55 -13.15 -8.28
N VAL A 306 -18.07 -14.37 -8.01
CA VAL A 306 -16.78 -14.64 -7.37
C VAL A 306 -16.09 -15.78 -8.11
N ASN A 307 -14.86 -15.55 -8.56
CA ASN A 307 -13.98 -16.62 -9.01
C ASN A 307 -13.23 -17.20 -7.80
N ILE A 308 -12.91 -18.49 -7.86
CA ILE A 308 -11.92 -19.10 -6.97
C ILE A 308 -10.85 -19.77 -7.82
N HIS A 309 -9.63 -19.68 -7.34
CA HIS A 309 -8.46 -20.25 -7.98
C HIS A 309 -7.83 -21.22 -7.00
N TRP A 310 -7.52 -22.41 -7.49
CA TRP A 310 -6.51 -23.20 -6.81
C TRP A 310 -5.14 -22.59 -7.12
N LYS A 311 -4.25 -22.54 -6.14
CA LYS A 311 -2.99 -21.80 -6.20
C LYS A 311 -2.15 -22.02 -7.47
N GLN A 312 -2.02 -23.27 -7.95
CA GLN A 312 -1.26 -23.52 -9.18
C GLN A 312 -1.90 -22.96 -10.45
N ASP A 313 -3.21 -22.72 -10.41
CA ASP A 313 -4.01 -22.24 -11.56
C ASP A 313 -4.13 -20.71 -11.57
N ILE A 314 -3.56 -20.03 -10.56
CA ILE A 314 -3.49 -18.57 -10.52
C ILE A 314 -2.71 -18.06 -11.75
N PRO A 315 -3.24 -17.08 -12.51
CA PRO A 315 -2.58 -16.55 -13.69
C PRO A 315 -1.17 -16.03 -13.42
N GLU A 316 -0.20 -16.44 -14.25
CA GLU A 316 1.22 -16.04 -14.10
C GLU A 316 1.42 -14.53 -14.05
N ARG A 317 0.60 -13.79 -14.83
CA ARG A 317 0.64 -12.32 -14.92
C ARG A 317 0.41 -11.60 -13.58
N TRP A 318 -0.07 -12.29 -12.54
CA TRP A 318 -0.27 -11.72 -11.21
C TRP A 318 0.94 -11.88 -10.31
N HIS A 319 1.89 -12.76 -10.62
CA HIS A 319 3.03 -13.05 -9.74
C HIS A 319 2.58 -13.31 -8.29
N TYR A 320 1.51 -14.10 -8.15
CA TYR A 320 0.86 -14.37 -6.87
C TYR A 320 0.61 -15.87 -6.66
N LYS A 321 1.67 -16.69 -6.78
CA LYS A 321 1.60 -18.14 -6.52
C LYS A 321 2.88 -18.76 -5.95
N ASN A 322 4.04 -18.15 -6.14
CA ASN A 322 5.35 -18.70 -5.78
C ASN A 322 5.79 -18.33 -4.35
N SER A 323 4.86 -18.35 -3.39
CA SER A 323 5.15 -18.09 -1.97
C SER A 323 4.34 -19.02 -1.08
N SER A 324 4.96 -19.65 -0.08
CA SER A 324 4.26 -20.52 0.88
C SER A 324 3.18 -19.79 1.69
N ARG A 325 3.28 -18.46 1.80
CA ARG A 325 2.31 -17.59 2.48
C ARG A 325 1.03 -17.35 1.68
N ILE A 326 1.01 -17.67 0.39
CA ILE A 326 -0.21 -17.62 -0.43
C ILE A 326 -1.02 -18.90 -0.20
N GLY A 327 -2.28 -18.73 0.18
CA GLY A 327 -3.22 -19.82 0.45
C GLY A 327 -3.42 -20.76 -0.74
N LYS A 328 -3.87 -21.99 -0.47
CA LYS A 328 -4.07 -23.00 -1.51
C LYS A 328 -5.30 -22.72 -2.36
N ILE A 329 -6.29 -22.06 -1.77
CA ILE A 329 -7.49 -21.56 -2.44
C ILE A 329 -7.48 -20.04 -2.29
N VAL A 330 -7.58 -19.33 -3.41
CA VAL A 330 -7.60 -17.86 -3.47
C VAL A 330 -8.91 -17.42 -4.09
N PHE A 331 -9.58 -16.45 -3.46
CA PHE A 331 -10.80 -15.84 -3.97
C PHE A 331 -10.46 -14.62 -4.82
N GLU A 332 -11.19 -14.46 -5.92
CA GLU A 332 -11.17 -13.27 -6.78
C GLU A 332 -12.63 -12.83 -6.97
N PRO A 333 -13.18 -12.01 -6.04
CA PRO A 333 -14.46 -11.36 -6.24
C PRO A 333 -14.43 -10.46 -7.49
N LEU A 334 -15.48 -10.51 -8.31
CA LEU A 334 -15.62 -9.61 -9.45
C LEU A 334 -16.06 -8.21 -8.97
N ILE A 335 -15.84 -7.19 -9.80
CA ILE A 335 -16.24 -5.81 -9.51
C ILE A 335 -17.73 -5.77 -9.17
N GLY A 336 -18.07 -5.11 -8.06
CA GLY A 336 -19.45 -5.09 -7.54
C GLY A 336 -19.74 -6.13 -6.47
N SER A 337 -18.81 -7.05 -6.21
CA SER A 337 -19.00 -8.19 -5.31
C SER A 337 -17.85 -8.33 -4.33
N SER A 338 -18.09 -9.08 -3.25
CA SER A 338 -17.09 -9.32 -2.22
C SER A 338 -17.26 -10.70 -1.58
N ILE A 339 -16.30 -11.12 -0.78
CA ILE A 339 -16.41 -12.26 0.11
C ILE A 339 -16.20 -11.80 1.56
N SER A 340 -16.77 -12.52 2.51
CA SER A 340 -16.49 -12.28 3.93
C SER A 340 -16.36 -13.58 4.69
N PHE A 341 -15.31 -13.65 5.50
CA PHE A 341 -15.07 -14.74 6.45
C PHE A 341 -15.70 -14.47 7.82
N SER A 342 -16.30 -13.30 8.05
CA SER A 342 -16.88 -12.92 9.34
C SER A 342 -18.41 -13.03 9.37
N CYS A 343 -19.09 -12.92 8.23
CA CYS A 343 -20.55 -12.97 8.16
C CYS A 343 -21.12 -14.38 8.06
N THR A 344 -22.41 -14.46 8.36
CA THR A 344 -23.33 -15.53 7.97
C THR A 344 -24.51 -14.86 7.25
N ARG A 345 -25.16 -15.55 6.30
CA ARG A 345 -26.27 -14.99 5.53
C ARG A 345 -27.41 -14.43 6.40
N ASN A 346 -27.69 -15.10 7.52
CA ASN A 346 -28.72 -14.66 8.49
C ASN A 346 -28.41 -13.30 9.14
N GLN A 347 -27.15 -12.88 9.20
CA GLN A 347 -26.74 -11.58 9.76
C GLN A 347 -26.84 -10.44 8.76
N MET A 348 -26.91 -10.75 7.46
CA MET A 348 -26.94 -9.77 6.38
C MET A 348 -28.37 -9.44 5.92
N GLU A 349 -29.31 -10.36 6.13
CA GLU A 349 -30.73 -10.20 5.78
C GLU A 349 -31.56 -9.56 6.91
N ALA A 350 -30.95 -9.23 8.05
CA ALA A 350 -31.56 -8.59 9.23
C ALA A 350 -31.19 -7.12 9.32
#